data_AF-A0A0S7EN41-F1
#
_entry.id   AF-A0A0S7EN41-F1
#
_cell.length_a   1.000
_cell.length_b   1.000
_cell.length_c   1.000
_cell.angle_alpha   90.00
_cell.angle_beta   90.00
_cell.angle_gamma   90.00
#
_symmetry.space_group_name_H-M   'P 1'
#
loop_
_entity.id
_entity.type
_entity.pdbx_description
1 polymer ?
#
loop_
_entity_poly.entity_id
_entity_poly.type
_entity_poly.pdbx_seq_one_letter_code
_entity_poly.pdbx_strand_id
1 'polypeptide(L)'
;CGSVRRRHRDVQCVDSQSKRPLRPFHCQTVSSRPLSALGCPQKPCMNWTVSPWGLCSGSCGEGIRERLVYCPEPHRCSTMSRPNDTELCNLKSCTHWKTEGWGECS
;
A
#
# COMPACT_ATOMS: atom_id res chain seq x y z
N CYS A 1 -4.22 -3.69 -3.72
CA CYS A 1 -3.61 -3.31 -5.01
C CYS A 1 -2.24 -3.99 -5.07
N GLY A 2 -1.82 -4.52 -6.21
CA GLY A 2 -0.48 -5.13 -6.35
C GLY A 2 -0.45 -6.60 -6.77
N SER A 3 -1.58 -7.18 -7.15
CA SER A 3 -1.61 -8.52 -7.76
C SER A 3 -2.50 -8.50 -8.99
N VAL A 4 -1.87 -8.61 -10.16
CA VAL A 4 -2.56 -8.73 -11.45
C VAL A 4 -3.34 -10.05 -11.42
N ARG A 5 -4.67 -9.96 -11.30
CA ARG A 5 -5.52 -11.15 -11.46
C ARG A 5 -5.46 -11.59 -12.91
N ARG A 6 -5.23 -12.88 -13.14
CA ARG A 6 -5.28 -13.49 -14.46
C ARG A 6 -6.50 -14.39 -14.58
N ARG A 7 -7.12 -14.39 -15.76
CA ARG A 7 -8.11 -15.39 -16.19
C ARG A 7 -7.44 -16.39 -17.11
N HIS A 8 -7.83 -17.65 -17.00
CA HIS A 8 -7.29 -18.75 -17.79
C HIS A 8 -8.36 -19.34 -18.70
N ARG A 9 -7.96 -19.84 -19.87
CA ARG A 9 -8.78 -20.64 -20.76
C ARG A 9 -7.99 -21.85 -21.25
N ASP A 10 -8.67 -22.96 -21.48
CA ASP A 10 -8.03 -24.10 -22.10
C ASP A 10 -7.81 -23.84 -23.60
N VAL A 11 -6.66 -24.29 -24.11
CA VAL A 11 -6.26 -24.11 -25.50
C VAL A 11 -5.76 -25.44 -26.02
N GLN A 12 -6.60 -26.06 -26.85
CA GLN A 12 -6.32 -27.35 -27.49
C GLN A 12 -6.17 -27.19 -29.00
N CYS A 13 -5.23 -27.92 -29.58
CA CYS A 13 -5.16 -28.11 -31.01
C CYS A 13 -6.25 -29.12 -31.38
N VAL A 14 -7.13 -28.79 -32.30
CA VAL A 14 -8.20 -29.69 -32.75
C VAL A 14 -8.19 -29.81 -34.26
N ASP A 15 -8.54 -30.99 -34.74
CA ASP A 15 -8.79 -31.21 -36.16
C ASP A 15 -10.04 -30.44 -36.62
N SER A 16 -10.01 -29.84 -37.80
CA SER A 16 -11.09 -29.00 -38.30
C SER A 16 -12.35 -29.80 -38.67
N GLN A 17 -12.18 -31.05 -39.09
CA GLN A 17 -13.26 -31.92 -39.57
C GLN A 17 -13.91 -32.69 -38.42
N SER A 18 -13.09 -33.34 -37.59
CA SER A 18 -13.54 -34.26 -36.54
C SER A 18 -13.65 -33.62 -35.15
N LYS A 19 -13.16 -32.37 -34.99
CA LYS A 19 -13.00 -31.68 -33.69
C LYS A 19 -12.19 -32.48 -32.67
N ARG A 20 -11.45 -33.49 -33.11
CA ARG A 20 -10.65 -34.35 -32.24
C ARG A 20 -9.43 -33.57 -31.71
N PRO A 21 -9.11 -33.66 -30.40
CA PRO A 21 -7.91 -33.07 -29.87
C PRO A 21 -6.65 -33.75 -30.44
N LEU A 22 -5.73 -32.92 -30.89
CA LEU A 22 -4.43 -33.29 -31.47
C LEU A 22 -3.30 -32.77 -30.59
N ARG A 23 -2.10 -33.32 -30.82
CA ARG A 23 -0.88 -32.81 -30.19
C ARG A 23 -0.51 -31.41 -30.73
N PRO A 24 0.04 -30.50 -29.90
CA PRO A 24 0.29 -29.11 -30.27
C PRO A 24 1.14 -28.90 -31.53
N PHE A 25 2.08 -29.81 -31.82
CA PHE A 25 2.98 -29.69 -32.97
C PHE A 25 2.25 -29.63 -34.32
N HIS A 26 1.08 -30.26 -34.43
CA HIS A 26 0.28 -30.22 -35.67
C HIS A 26 -0.27 -28.81 -35.95
N CYS A 27 -0.57 -28.03 -34.91
CA CYS A 27 -1.04 -26.66 -35.07
C CYS A 27 0.12 -25.66 -35.16
N GLN A 28 1.27 -25.94 -34.54
CA GLN A 28 2.44 -25.03 -34.51
C GLN A 28 3.03 -24.74 -35.89
N THR A 29 2.94 -25.68 -36.83
CA THR A 29 3.39 -25.51 -38.22
C THR A 29 2.48 -24.57 -39.03
N VAL A 30 1.23 -24.37 -38.58
CA VAL A 30 0.21 -23.58 -39.27
C VAL A 30 0.01 -22.23 -38.60
N SER A 31 0.08 -22.16 -37.27
CA SER A 31 -0.21 -20.98 -36.47
C SER A 31 0.41 -21.07 -35.07
N SER A 32 0.64 -19.91 -34.45
CA SER A 32 1.12 -19.85 -33.07
C SER A 32 0.01 -20.20 -32.07
N ARG A 33 0.40 -20.84 -30.96
CA ARG A 33 -0.57 -21.18 -29.89
C ARG A 33 -1.16 -19.89 -29.29
N PRO A 34 -2.50 -19.73 -29.27
CA PRO A 34 -3.10 -18.53 -28.72
C PRO A 34 -2.88 -18.44 -27.21
N LEU A 35 -2.91 -17.22 -26.68
CA LEU A 35 -2.76 -16.96 -25.24
C LEU A 35 -3.83 -17.74 -24.44
N SER A 36 -3.38 -18.52 -23.46
CA SER A 36 -4.22 -19.27 -22.52
C SER A 36 -4.49 -18.52 -21.23
N ALA A 37 -3.81 -17.39 -20.99
CA ALA A 37 -4.02 -16.53 -19.84
C ALA A 37 -4.08 -15.07 -20.27
N LEU A 38 -5.02 -14.31 -19.71
CA LEU A 38 -5.14 -12.88 -19.93
C LEU A 38 -5.26 -12.16 -18.58
N GLY A 39 -4.69 -10.96 -18.49
CA GLY A 39 -4.92 -10.08 -17.35
C GLY A 39 -6.38 -9.67 -17.28
N CYS A 40 -6.95 -9.67 -16.09
CA CYS A 40 -8.25 -9.06 -15.86
C CYS A 40 -8.08 -7.54 -15.78
N PRO A 41 -8.97 -6.74 -16.39
CA PRO A 41 -8.97 -5.29 -16.21
C PRO A 41 -9.14 -5.00 -14.72
N GLN A 42 -8.22 -4.23 -14.16
CA GLN A 42 -8.25 -3.83 -12.76
C GLN A 42 -8.51 -2.33 -12.66
N LYS A 43 -9.28 -1.93 -11.65
CA LYS A 43 -9.39 -0.52 -11.29
C LYS A 43 -7.99 0.01 -10.96
N PRO A 44 -7.68 1.27 -11.31
CA PRO A 44 -6.40 1.88 -10.95
C PRO A 44 -6.21 1.87 -9.44
N CYS A 45 -4.97 1.71 -9.00
CA CYS A 45 -4.64 1.78 -7.59
C CYS A 45 -4.84 3.20 -7.05
N MET A 46 -5.08 3.29 -5.74
CA MET A 46 -5.17 4.54 -5.02
C MET A 46 -3.98 4.71 -4.10
N ASN A 47 -3.69 5.97 -3.78
CA ASN A 47 -2.71 6.31 -2.75
C ASN A 47 -3.39 6.35 -1.38
N TRP A 48 -2.59 6.14 -0.34
CA TRP A 48 -3.02 6.38 1.02
C TRP A 48 -3.27 7.86 1.24
N THR A 49 -4.36 8.18 1.94
CA THR A 49 -4.64 9.53 2.39
C THR A 49 -4.14 9.69 3.81
N VAL A 50 -3.43 10.80 4.06
CA VAL A 50 -2.87 11.12 5.38
C VAL A 50 -3.42 12.47 5.86
N SER A 51 -3.77 12.56 7.15
CA SER A 51 -4.04 13.84 7.79
C SER A 51 -2.73 14.52 8.20
N PRO A 52 -2.78 15.82 8.55
CA PRO A 52 -1.73 16.44 9.34
C PRO A 52 -1.49 15.66 10.65
N TRP A 53 -0.29 15.81 11.19
CA TRP A 53 0.03 15.31 12.52
C TRP A 53 -0.80 16.03 13.59
N GLY A 54 -1.29 15.26 14.56
CA GLY A 54 -1.88 15.76 15.78
C GLY A 54 -0.85 16.41 16.70
N LEU A 55 -1.33 16.89 17.84
CA LEU A 55 -0.48 17.42 18.89
C LEU A 55 0.40 16.30 19.47
N CYS A 56 1.56 16.69 19.97
CA CYS A 56 2.41 15.79 20.73
C CYS A 56 1.70 15.41 22.04
N SER A 57 1.80 14.14 22.44
CA SER A 57 1.18 13.63 23.68
C SER A 57 1.73 14.27 24.94
N GLY A 58 3.01 14.70 24.92
CA GLY A 58 3.66 15.41 26.00
C GLY A 58 3.43 16.93 25.93
N SER A 59 3.62 17.60 27.06
CA SER A 59 3.66 19.08 27.14
C SER A 59 5.09 19.63 27.16
N CYS A 60 6.07 18.77 27.43
CA CYS A 60 7.51 19.04 27.43
C CYS A 60 8.27 17.71 27.27
N GLY A 61 9.54 17.75 26.85
CA GLY A 61 10.35 16.55 26.63
C GLY A 61 9.95 15.72 25.40
N GLU A 62 10.22 14.42 25.43
CA GLU A 62 9.86 13.48 24.35
C GLU A 62 8.41 13.02 24.48
N GLY A 63 7.76 12.82 23.33
CA GLY A 63 6.40 12.29 23.25
C GLY A 63 6.11 11.65 21.91
N ILE A 64 4.84 11.31 21.68
CA ILE A 64 4.37 10.71 20.43
C ILE A 64 3.26 11.59 19.86
N ARG A 65 3.26 11.75 18.54
CA ARG A 65 2.14 12.35 17.81
C ARG A 65 1.57 11.34 16.82
N GLU A 66 0.26 11.42 16.62
CA GLU A 66 -0.48 10.52 15.75
C GLU A 66 -1.07 11.27 14.57
N ARG A 67 -1.31 10.58 13.46
CA ARG A 67 -2.08 11.10 12.32
C ARG A 67 -3.00 10.01 11.78
N LEU A 68 -4.08 10.42 11.14
CA LEU A 68 -4.97 9.51 10.45
C LEU A 68 -4.35 9.08 9.12
N VAL A 69 -4.24 7.77 8.92
CA VAL A 69 -3.81 7.14 7.67
C VAL A 69 -4.90 6.18 7.23
N TYR A 70 -5.55 6.46 6.12
CA TYR A 70 -6.66 5.64 5.63
C TYR A 70 -6.63 5.46 4.11
N CYS A 71 -7.23 4.37 3.67
CA CYS A 71 -7.41 4.10 2.25
C CYS A 71 -8.84 4.50 1.83
N PRO A 72 -9.01 5.36 0.82
CA PRO A 72 -10.34 5.80 0.39
C PRO A 72 -11.27 4.65 -0.04
N GLU A 73 -10.71 3.57 -0.61
CA GLU A 73 -11.48 2.38 -0.97
C GLU A 73 -10.70 1.11 -0.56
N PRO A 74 -11.33 0.17 0.18
CA PRO A 74 -10.68 -1.04 0.63
C PRO A 74 -9.98 -1.80 -0.51
N HIS A 75 -8.81 -2.37 -0.22
CA HIS A 75 -7.99 -3.13 -1.16
C HIS A 75 -7.48 -2.36 -2.40
N ARG A 76 -7.72 -1.04 -2.52
CA ARG A 76 -7.17 -0.23 -3.62
C ARG A 76 -5.86 0.47 -3.31
N CYS A 77 -5.50 0.61 -2.04
CA CYS A 77 -4.16 1.01 -1.62
C CYS A 77 -3.23 -0.19 -1.49
N SER A 78 -1.93 0.02 -1.68
CA SER A 78 -0.92 -1.01 -1.43
C SER A 78 -0.56 -1.02 0.04
N THR A 79 -0.63 -2.17 0.71
CA THR A 79 -0.23 -2.29 2.12
C THR A 79 1.24 -1.97 2.33
N MET A 80 2.08 -2.26 1.33
CA MET A 80 3.52 -1.96 1.35
C MET A 80 3.83 -0.46 1.31
N SER A 81 2.89 0.38 0.84
CA SER A 81 3.07 1.83 0.79
C SER A 81 2.33 2.57 1.88
N ARG A 82 1.81 1.86 2.91
CA ARG A 82 1.10 2.48 4.02
C ARG A 82 2.08 3.35 4.84
N PRO A 83 1.86 4.67 4.93
CA PRO A 83 2.67 5.54 5.78
C PRO A 83 2.46 5.23 7.27
N ASN A 84 3.44 5.57 8.11
CA ASN A 84 3.30 5.46 9.57
C ASN A 84 2.21 6.40 10.08
N ASP A 85 1.38 5.92 10.99
CA ASP A 85 0.37 6.72 11.71
C ASP A 85 0.89 7.32 13.02
N THR A 86 2.10 6.95 13.46
CA THR A 86 2.74 7.44 14.68
C THR A 86 4.15 7.96 14.41
N GLU A 87 4.56 9.00 15.13
CA GLU A 87 5.91 9.58 15.07
C GLU A 87 6.33 10.14 16.43
N LEU A 88 7.63 10.07 16.74
CA LEU A 88 8.21 10.73 17.91
C LEU A 88 8.25 12.26 17.73
N CYS A 89 7.95 12.98 18.80
CA CYS A 89 8.03 14.44 18.87
C CYS A 89 8.84 14.89 20.08
N ASN A 90 9.70 15.88 19.87
CA ASN A 90 10.56 16.43 20.92
C ASN A 90 10.17 17.89 21.18
N LEU A 91 9.64 18.14 22.37
CA LEU A 91 9.26 19.45 22.88
C LEU A 91 10.41 20.05 23.70
N LYS A 92 10.21 21.27 24.19
CA LYS A 92 11.17 21.93 25.08
C LYS A 92 11.38 21.13 26.36
N SER A 93 12.53 21.31 26.98
CA SER A 93 12.85 20.66 28.27
C SER A 93 11.81 21.00 29.33
N CYS A 94 11.45 20.02 30.15
CA CYS A 94 10.52 20.21 31.27
C CYS A 94 11.12 21.02 32.43
N THR A 95 12.44 21.23 32.44
CA THR A 95 13.16 21.93 33.52
C THR A 95 13.31 23.41 33.21
N HIS A 96 13.00 24.27 34.17
CA HIS A 96 13.27 25.70 34.13
C HIS A 96 13.76 26.21 35.49
N TRP A 97 14.60 27.24 35.48
CA TRP A 97 15.02 27.91 36.71
C TRP A 97 13.87 28.77 37.23
N LYS A 98 13.52 28.59 38.50
CA LYS A 98 12.59 29.47 39.22
C LYS A 98 13.40 30.36 40.14
N THR A 99 13.40 31.66 39.89
CA THR A 99 13.99 32.64 40.79
C THR A 99 12.95 33.07 41.82
N GLU A 100 13.34 33.13 43.09
CA GLU A 100 12.55 33.78 44.14
C GLU A 100 12.92 35.27 44.24
N GLY A 101 12.10 36.06 44.95
CA GLY A 101 12.39 37.47 45.20
C GLY A 101 13.68 37.63 46.01
N TRP A 102 14.40 38.72 45.76
CA TRP A 102 15.58 39.07 46.57
C TRP A 102 15.19 39.26 48.04
N GLY A 103 15.98 38.69 48.96
CA GLY A 103 15.85 38.98 50.39
C GLY A 103 16.33 40.39 50.73
N GLU A 104 15.90 40.93 51.87
CA GLU A 104 16.35 42.25 52.33
C GLU A 104 17.83 42.22 52.75
N CYS A 105 18.52 43.36 52.56
CA CYS A 105 19.92 43.52 52.95
C CYS A 105 20.04 43.66 54.47
N SER A 106 20.99 42.92 55.08
CA SER A 106 21.36 42.98 56.50
C SER A 106 22.33 44.11 56.81
#